data_AF-A0A5D3BDW0-F1
#
_entry.id   AF-A0A5D3BDW0-F1
#
_cell.length_a   1.000
_cell.length_b   1.000
_cell.length_c   1.000
_cell.angle_alpha   90.00
_cell.angle_beta   90.00
_cell.angle_gamma   90.00
#
_symmetry.space_group_name_H-M   'P 1'
#
loop_
_entity.id
_entity.type
_entity.pdbx_description
1 polymer ?
#
loop_
_entity_poly.entity_id
_entity_poly.type
_entity_poly.pdbx_seq_one_letter_code
_entity_poly.pdbx_strand_id
1 'polypeptide(L)'
;MLDGKSVDERKAAAKALSSLLQYSGNRKIFQKEERGIISAVQLLDPSILNLDKKYHVSLLSSVTISSKCRKQMVAAGAGLYLQKLVEMNVEGSKKLLESFARGKMWGVFARS
;
A
#
# COMPACT_ATOMS: atom_id res chain seq x y z
N MET A 1 13.24 -22.61 8.01
CA MET A 1 11.82 -22.17 8.09
C MET A 1 11.72 -21.03 9.10
N LEU A 2 11.87 -19.78 8.62
CA LEU A 2 11.79 -18.56 9.45
C LEU A 2 10.60 -17.67 9.06
N ASP A 3 9.86 -18.04 8.02
CA ASP A 3 8.87 -17.16 7.39
C ASP A 3 7.71 -16.81 8.32
N GLY A 4 7.27 -17.74 9.18
CA GLY A 4 6.16 -17.53 10.11
C GLY A 4 6.39 -16.41 11.14
N LYS A 5 7.58 -16.35 11.77
CA LYS A 5 7.91 -15.31 12.76
C LYS A 5 7.96 -13.92 12.11
N SER A 6 8.49 -13.84 10.89
CA SER A 6 8.58 -12.59 10.14
C SER A 6 7.21 -12.03 9.71
N VAL A 7 6.23 -12.90 9.47
CA VAL A 7 4.87 -12.48 9.04
C VAL A 7 4.12 -11.82 10.18
N ASP A 8 4.20 -12.38 11.40
CA ASP A 8 3.58 -11.79 12.58
C ASP A 8 4.21 -10.43 12.96
N GLU A 9 5.54 -10.33 12.85
CA GLU A 9 6.26 -9.06 13.04
C GLU A 9 5.81 -8.00 12.02
N ARG A 10 5.72 -8.36 10.74
CA ARG A 10 5.21 -7.47 9.67
C ARG A 10 3.77 -7.05 9.92
N LYS A 11 2.92 -7.97 10.38
CA LYS A 11 1.53 -7.68 10.74
C LYS A 11 1.44 -6.70 11.90
N ALA A 12 2.21 -6.92 12.97
CA ALA A 12 2.27 -6.02 14.13
C ALA A 12 2.78 -4.63 13.72
N ALA A 13 3.85 -4.58 12.90
CA ALA A 13 4.41 -3.35 12.38
C ALA A 13 3.41 -2.57 11.52
N ALA A 14 2.71 -3.24 10.60
CA ALA A 14 1.70 -2.60 9.75
C ALA A 14 0.51 -2.05 10.57
N LYS A 15 0.06 -2.80 11.58
CA LYS A 15 -0.99 -2.33 12.50
C LYS A 15 -0.52 -1.09 13.25
N ALA A 16 0.67 -1.12 13.85
CA ALA A 16 1.24 0.02 14.57
C ALA A 16 1.42 1.25 13.67
N LEU A 17 2.01 1.07 12.48
CA LEU A 17 2.18 2.14 11.50
C LEU A 17 0.84 2.71 11.04
N SER A 18 -0.17 1.88 10.78
CA SER A 18 -1.50 2.36 10.39
C SER A 18 -2.12 3.28 11.43
N SER A 19 -1.91 2.99 12.73
CA SER A 19 -2.33 3.86 13.83
C SER A 19 -1.48 5.13 13.90
N LEU A 20 -0.16 5.03 13.76
CA LEU A 20 0.74 6.19 13.80
C LEU A 20 0.45 7.19 12.66
N LEU A 21 0.12 6.70 11.46
CA LEU A 21 -0.15 7.54 10.28
C LEU A 21 -1.54 8.21 10.29
N GLN A 22 -2.37 7.97 11.32
CA GLN A 22 -3.56 8.77 11.59
C GLN A 22 -3.18 10.21 11.96
N TYR A 23 -2.00 10.41 12.57
CA TYR A 23 -1.47 11.73 12.86
C TYR A 23 -0.77 12.35 11.65
N SER A 24 -1.12 13.60 11.33
CA SER A 24 -0.65 14.29 10.12
C SER A 24 0.86 14.54 10.10
N GLY A 25 1.49 14.74 11.26
CA GLY A 25 2.94 14.90 11.40
C GLY A 25 3.70 13.63 11.01
N ASN A 26 3.28 12.48 11.55
CA ASN A 26 3.86 11.17 11.26
C ASN A 26 3.69 10.81 9.77
N ARG A 27 2.51 11.12 9.22
CA ARG A 27 2.23 10.95 7.80
C ARG A 27 3.20 11.72 6.90
N LYS A 28 3.50 12.98 7.23
CA LYS A 28 4.48 13.79 6.47
C LYS A 28 5.90 13.24 6.57
N ILE A 29 6.29 12.67 7.71
CA ILE A 29 7.59 12.01 7.89
C ILE A 29 7.65 10.75 7.02
N PHE A 30 6.65 9.88 7.12
CA PHE A 30 6.61 8.63 6.37
C PHE A 30 6.55 8.85 4.85
N GLN A 31 5.88 9.91 4.37
CA GLN A 31 5.87 10.26 2.95
C GLN A 31 7.26 10.59 2.37
N LYS A 32 8.22 10.94 3.21
CA LYS A 32 9.62 11.16 2.79
C LYS A 32 10.41 9.86 2.70
N GLU A 33 9.94 8.80 3.37
CA GLU A 33 10.61 7.49 3.44
C GLU A 33 10.19 6.61 2.25
N GLU A 34 10.95 6.71 1.17
CA GLU A 34 10.67 6.00 -0.08
C GLU A 34 10.72 4.47 0.09
N ARG A 35 11.71 3.95 0.82
CA ARG A 35 11.82 2.50 1.02
C ARG A 35 10.64 1.97 1.82
N GLY A 36 10.16 2.72 2.80
CA GLY A 36 8.97 2.37 3.58
C GLY A 36 7.72 2.23 2.71
N ILE A 37 7.54 3.12 1.72
CA ILE A 37 6.41 3.06 0.78
C ILE A 37 6.53 1.82 -0.12
N ILE A 38 7.70 1.58 -0.70
CA ILE A 38 7.93 0.44 -1.60
C ILE A 38 7.74 -0.88 -0.85
N SER A 39 8.31 -1.02 0.34
CA SER A 39 8.15 -2.20 1.18
C SER A 39 6.69 -2.46 1.54
N ALA A 40 5.92 -1.41 1.88
CA ALA A 40 4.50 -1.54 2.16
C ALA A 40 3.68 -1.98 0.94
N VAL A 41 4.09 -1.59 -0.28
CA VAL A 41 3.47 -2.07 -1.52
C VAL A 41 3.80 -3.53 -1.80
N GLN A 42 5.03 -3.97 -1.60
CA GLN A 42 5.42 -5.38 -1.77
C GLN A 42 4.63 -6.30 -0.84
N LEU A 43 4.27 -5.83 0.35
CA LEU A 43 3.43 -6.57 1.30
C LEU A 43 1.95 -6.67 0.88
N LEU A 44 1.54 -5.98 -0.20
CA LEU A 44 0.24 -6.21 -0.83
C LEU A 44 0.22 -7.43 -1.75
N ASP A 45 1.37 -8.04 -2.05
CA ASP A 45 1.45 -9.19 -2.93
C ASP A 45 0.49 -10.30 -2.43
N PRO A 46 -0.53 -10.68 -3.23
CA PRO A 46 -1.49 -11.70 -2.84
C PRO A 46 -0.87 -13.08 -2.65
N SER A 47 0.34 -13.31 -3.17
CA SER A 47 1.13 -14.53 -2.96
C SER A 47 1.60 -14.68 -1.51
N ILE A 48 1.65 -13.58 -0.74
CA ILE A 48 2.01 -13.60 0.68
C ILE A 48 0.79 -14.01 1.50
N LEU A 49 0.71 -15.31 1.80
CA LEU A 49 -0.34 -15.90 2.63
C LEU A 49 -0.15 -15.49 4.11
N ASN A 50 -1.23 -15.55 4.92
CA ASN A 50 -1.24 -15.26 6.37
C ASN A 50 -1.02 -13.80 6.83
N LEU A 51 -0.85 -12.85 5.92
CA LEU A 51 -0.79 -11.41 6.26
C LEU A 51 -2.18 -10.76 6.20
N ASP A 52 -2.53 -9.90 7.16
CA ASP A 52 -3.73 -9.04 7.08
C ASP A 52 -3.48 -7.85 6.15
N LYS A 53 -3.90 -7.98 4.88
CA LYS A 53 -3.68 -6.94 3.85
C LYS A 53 -4.45 -5.65 4.11
N LYS A 54 -5.55 -5.69 4.86
CA LYS A 54 -6.36 -4.50 5.21
C LYS A 54 -5.55 -3.39 5.88
N TYR A 55 -4.62 -3.75 6.76
CA TYR A 55 -3.78 -2.76 7.47
C TYR A 55 -2.79 -2.09 6.51
N HIS A 56 -2.25 -2.84 5.57
CA HIS A 56 -1.35 -2.35 4.54
C HIS A 56 -2.08 -1.42 3.55
N VAL A 57 -3.29 -1.81 3.14
CA VAL A 57 -4.16 -0.96 2.32
C VAL A 57 -4.52 0.35 3.04
N SER A 58 -4.84 0.30 4.33
CA SER A 58 -5.15 1.50 5.14
C SER A 58 -3.94 2.41 5.33
N LEU A 59 -2.77 1.82 5.60
CA LEU A 59 -1.48 2.51 5.69
C LEU A 59 -1.18 3.28 4.40
N LEU A 60 -1.27 2.59 3.27
CA LEU A 60 -1.01 3.13 1.94
C LEU A 60 -2.03 4.21 1.56
N SER A 61 -3.30 4.01 1.90
CA SER A 61 -4.38 5.00 1.69
C SER A 61 -4.11 6.31 2.43
N SER A 62 -3.46 6.25 3.60
CA SER A 62 -3.10 7.43 4.38
C SER A 62 -2.02 8.27 3.69
N VAL A 63 -1.16 7.66 2.87
CA VAL A 63 0.00 8.35 2.25
C VAL A 63 -0.22 8.69 0.78
N THR A 64 -1.23 8.11 0.12
CA THR A 64 -1.63 8.41 -1.27
C THR A 64 -2.09 9.84 -1.55
N ILE A 65 -2.16 10.71 -0.55
CA ILE A 65 -2.47 12.14 -0.72
C ILE A 65 -1.38 12.83 -1.56
N SER A 66 -0.11 12.44 -1.38
CA SER A 66 1.02 12.99 -2.13
C SER A 66 1.13 12.39 -3.54
N SER A 67 1.30 13.25 -4.55
CA SER A 67 1.52 12.81 -5.94
C SER A 67 2.81 12.02 -6.11
N LYS A 68 3.86 12.34 -5.34
CA LYS A 68 5.12 11.59 -5.30
C LYS A 68 4.89 10.16 -4.82
N CYS A 69 4.20 9.99 -3.69
CA CYS A 69 3.94 8.67 -3.12
C CYS A 69 3.10 7.82 -4.07
N ARG A 70 2.07 8.39 -4.72
CA ARG A 70 1.29 7.64 -5.72
C ARG A 70 2.16 7.14 -6.88
N LYS A 71 3.07 7.96 -7.41
CA LYS A 71 4.01 7.54 -8.47
C LYS A 71 4.90 6.40 -8.02
N GLN A 72 5.46 6.48 -6.80
CA GLN A 72 6.30 5.43 -6.23
C GLN A 72 5.53 4.12 -6.07
N MET A 73 4.28 4.19 -5.61
CA MET A 73 3.44 3.01 -5.45
C MET A 73 3.12 2.34 -6.79
N VAL A 74 2.81 3.14 -7.81
CA VAL A 74 2.57 2.64 -9.17
C VAL A 74 3.83 2.00 -9.74
N ALA A 75 5.00 2.65 -9.58
CA ALA A 75 6.28 2.09 -10.01
C ALA A 75 6.63 0.78 -9.29
N ALA A 76 6.21 0.62 -8.03
CA ALA A 76 6.36 -0.60 -7.25
C ALA A 76 5.31 -1.69 -7.59
N GLY A 77 4.43 -1.47 -8.57
CA GLY A 77 3.46 -2.46 -9.03
C GLY A 77 2.16 -2.53 -8.23
N ALA A 78 1.86 -1.53 -7.39
CA ALA A 78 0.67 -1.54 -6.52
C ALA A 78 -0.66 -1.77 -7.26
N GLY A 79 -0.77 -1.33 -8.52
CA GLY A 79 -1.97 -1.49 -9.33
C GLY A 79 -2.36 -2.96 -9.52
N LEU A 80 -1.40 -3.82 -9.88
CA LEU A 80 -1.64 -5.25 -10.12
C LEU A 80 -2.01 -5.98 -8.83
N TYR A 81 -1.35 -5.66 -7.72
CA TYR A 81 -1.70 -6.23 -6.41
C TYR A 81 -3.10 -5.79 -5.99
N LEU A 82 -3.46 -4.52 -6.16
CA LEU A 82 -4.77 -4.02 -5.75
C LEU A 82 -5.91 -4.57 -6.60
N GLN A 83 -5.72 -4.80 -7.90
CA GLN A 83 -6.73 -5.46 -8.73
C GLN A 83 -7.09 -6.85 -8.17
N LYS A 84 -6.07 -7.67 -7.87
CA LYS A 84 -6.26 -8.98 -7.23
C LYS A 84 -6.88 -8.87 -5.83
N LEU A 85 -6.47 -7.89 -5.03
CA LEU A 85 -7.04 -7.66 -3.69
C LEU A 85 -8.51 -7.21 -3.74
N VAL A 86 -8.93 -6.52 -4.80
CA VAL A 86 -10.34 -6.18 -5.05
C VAL A 86 -11.14 -7.43 -5.35
N GLU A 87 -10.64 -8.33 -6.19
CA GLU A 87 -11.26 -9.64 -6.46
C GLU A 87 -11.38 -10.49 -5.18
N MET A 88 -10.37 -10.40 -4.30
CA MET A 88 -10.37 -11.03 -2.97
C MET A 88 -11.22 -10.29 -1.92
N ASN A 89 -11.94 -9.23 -2.29
CA ASN A 89 -12.78 -8.42 -1.40
C ASN A 89 -12.05 -7.86 -0.16
N VAL A 90 -10.76 -7.50 -0.30
CA VAL A 90 -10.01 -6.88 0.80
C VAL A 90 -10.50 -5.45 1.03
N GLU A 91 -10.82 -5.12 2.28
CA GLU A 91 -11.34 -3.81 2.67
C GLU A 91 -10.44 -2.66 2.22
N GLY A 92 -11.05 -1.62 1.63
CA GLY A 92 -10.36 -0.40 1.19
C GLY A 92 -9.55 -0.55 -0.11
N SER A 93 -9.37 -1.76 -0.64
CA SER A 93 -8.56 -2.02 -1.84
C SER A 93 -9.08 -1.27 -3.06
N LYS A 94 -10.41 -1.29 -3.28
CA LYS A 94 -11.08 -0.59 -4.38
C LYS A 94 -10.86 0.92 -4.31
N LYS A 95 -11.05 1.52 -3.13
CA LYS A 95 -10.87 2.96 -2.91
C LYS A 95 -9.42 3.39 -3.16
N LEU A 96 -8.46 2.55 -2.75
CA LEU A 96 -7.04 2.79 -2.98
C LEU A 96 -6.70 2.70 -4.48
N LEU A 97 -7.21 1.70 -5.19
CA LEU A 97 -7.04 1.56 -6.64
C LEU A 97 -7.60 2.77 -7.40
N GLU A 98 -8.82 3.21 -7.07
CA GLU A 98 -9.44 4.41 -7.64
C GLU A 98 -8.66 5.70 -7.34
N SER A 99 -7.89 5.75 -6.25
CA SER A 99 -7.03 6.91 -5.95
C SER A 99 -5.91 7.10 -6.97
N PHE A 100 -5.49 6.02 -7.65
CA PHE A 100 -4.52 6.09 -8.74
C PHE A 100 -5.16 6.56 -10.05
N ALA A 101 -6.42 6.17 -10.31
CA ALA A 101 -7.18 6.59 -11.48
C ALA A 101 -7.57 8.08 -11.44
N ARG A 102 -7.79 8.64 -10.23
CA ARG A 102 -8.12 10.07 -10.04
C ARG A 102 -7.00 11.05 -10.38
N GLY A 103 -5.79 10.57 -10.67
CA GLY A 103 -4.70 11.40 -11.18
C GLY A 103 -4.55 11.30 -12.69
N LYS A 104 -3.96 12.32 -13.34
CA LYS A 104 -3.51 12.29 -14.75
C LYS A 104 -2.55 11.12 -15.11
N MET A 105 -2.24 10.21 -14.17
CA MET A 105 -1.32 9.09 -14.35
C MET A 105 -1.91 7.89 -15.08
N TRP A 106 -3.24 7.68 -15.06
CA TRP A 106 -3.82 6.54 -15.79
C TRP A 106 -3.60 6.66 -17.31
N GLY A 107 -3.57 7.90 -17.85
CA GLY A 107 -3.33 8.16 -19.27
C GLY A 107 -1.92 7.80 -19.78
N VAL A 108 -0.99 7.44 -18.89
CA VAL A 108 0.35 6.97 -19.27
C VAL A 108 0.40 5.44 -19.38
N PHE A 109 -0.41 4.71 -18.62
CA PHE A 109 -0.49 3.24 -18.68
C PHE A 109 -1.55 2.73 -19.66
N ALA A 110 -2.51 3.55 -20.06
CA ALA A 110 -3.50 3.21 -21.10
C ALA A 110 -2.97 3.35 -22.54
N ARG A 111 -1.67 3.60 -22.71
CA ARG A 111 -0.98 3.66 -24.00
C ARG A 111 0.25 2.75 -23.96
N SER A 112 0.03 1.44 -23.96
CA SER A 112 1.02 0.41 -24.27
C SER A 112 0.27 -0.87 -24.62
#